data_AF-A0A433CU08-F1
#
_entry.id   AF-A0A433CU08-F1
#
_cell.length_a   1.000
_cell.length_b   1.000
_cell.length_c   1.000
_cell.angle_alpha   90.00
_cell.angle_beta   90.00
_cell.angle_gamma   90.00
#
_symmetry.space_group_name_H-M   'P 1'
#
loop_
_entity.id
_entity.type
_entity.pdbx_description
1 polymer ?
#
loop_
_entity_poly.entity_id
_entity_poly.type
_entity_poly.pdbx_seq_one_letter_code
_entity_poly.pdbx_strand_id
1 'polypeptide(L)'
;MDSLLSIMTGWANFIKADHHTKQMMRERIAICNTCPFREEITPLGQKLLKFIHSSANLFKCSKCKCPLSAATASPSKACPIGKWKEFGNSNNYY
;
A
#
# COMPACT_ATOMS: atom_id res chain seq x y z
N MET A 1 -2.29 -9.87 -14.69
CA MET A 1 -3.31 -9.79 -13.62
C MET A 1 -2.63 -10.22 -12.33
N ASP A 2 -2.57 -9.35 -11.33
CA ASP A 2 -2.05 -9.72 -10.02
C ASP A 2 -3.06 -10.65 -9.33
N SER A 3 -2.65 -11.87 -8.97
CA SER A 3 -3.55 -12.87 -8.39
C SER A 3 -4.03 -12.45 -6.99
N LEU A 4 -5.20 -12.92 -6.56
CA LEU A 4 -5.63 -12.72 -5.16
C LEU A 4 -4.57 -13.19 -4.16
N LEU A 5 -3.79 -14.21 -4.53
CA LEU A 5 -2.63 -14.72 -3.79
C LEU A 5 -1.50 -13.68 -3.67
N SER A 6 -1.22 -12.87 -4.70
CA SER A 6 -0.20 -11.79 -4.62
C SER A 6 -0.68 -10.60 -3.79
N ILE A 7 -1.99 -10.33 -3.81
CA ILE A 7 -2.62 -9.40 -2.85
C ILE A 7 -2.43 -9.96 -1.44
N MET A 8 -2.81 -11.21 -1.18
CA MET A 8 -2.68 -11.88 0.13
C MET A 8 -1.24 -11.97 0.64
N THR A 9 -0.24 -12.19 -0.21
CA THR A 9 1.19 -12.13 0.20
C THR A 9 1.63 -10.71 0.53
N GLY A 10 1.13 -9.70 -0.19
CA GLY A 10 1.31 -8.28 0.18
C GLY A 10 0.74 -7.97 1.57
N TRP A 11 -0.39 -8.57 1.94
CA TRP A 11 -0.99 -8.44 3.27
C TRP A 11 -0.28 -9.29 4.34
N ALA A 12 0.26 -10.46 4.01
CA ALA A 12 1.08 -11.26 4.93
C ALA A 12 2.38 -10.52 5.32
N ASN A 13 2.98 -9.80 4.38
CA ASN A 13 4.11 -8.90 4.63
C ASN A 13 3.70 -7.64 5.40
N PHE A 14 2.47 -7.12 5.21
CA PHE A 14 1.93 -6.04 6.04
C PHE A 14 1.78 -6.44 7.52
N ILE A 15 1.31 -7.67 7.78
CA ILE A 15 1.15 -8.20 9.15
C ILE A 15 2.51 -8.53 9.79
N LYS A 16 3.49 -9.00 9.01
CA LYS A 16 4.87 -9.24 9.46
C LYS A 16 5.82 -8.05 9.24
N ALA A 17 5.27 -6.86 8.93
CA ALA A 17 6.08 -5.70 8.57
C ALA A 17 7.03 -5.33 9.71
N ASP A 18 8.32 -5.36 9.40
CA ASP A 18 9.38 -4.84 10.27
C ASP A 18 9.24 -3.31 10.44
N HIS A 19 10.02 -2.75 11.36
CA HIS A 19 9.98 -1.31 11.64
C HIS A 19 10.20 -0.48 10.36
N HIS A 20 11.11 -0.94 9.53
CA HIS A 20 11.49 -0.34 8.27
C HIS A 20 10.30 -0.26 7.28
N THR A 21 9.59 -1.38 7.10
CA THR A 21 8.40 -1.47 6.25
C THR A 21 7.28 -0.57 6.76
N LYS A 22 7.06 -0.53 8.08
CA LYS A 22 6.07 0.36 8.70
C LYS A 22 6.41 1.83 8.48
N GLN A 23 7.68 2.21 8.53
CA GLN A 23 8.11 3.58 8.25
C GLN A 23 7.86 3.97 6.79
N MET A 24 8.33 3.16 5.84
CA MET A 24 8.07 3.36 4.41
C MET A 24 6.56 3.51 4.14
N MET A 25 5.73 2.67 4.76
CA MET A 25 4.28 2.75 4.62
C MET A 25 3.72 4.08 5.10
N ARG A 26 4.16 4.58 6.27
CA ARG A 26 3.71 5.87 6.80
C ARG A 26 4.05 7.01 5.85
N GLU A 27 5.29 7.04 5.35
CA GLU A 27 5.77 8.07 4.41
C GLU A 27 4.95 8.05 3.11
N ARG A 28 4.76 6.86 2.51
CA ARG A 28 3.97 6.72 1.28
C ARG A 28 2.49 7.02 1.51
N ILE A 29 1.91 6.66 2.65
CA ILE A 29 0.52 7.01 3.00
C ILE A 29 0.37 8.52 3.17
N ALA A 30 1.33 9.20 3.81
CA ALA A 30 1.30 10.66 3.94
C ALA A 30 1.25 11.34 2.56
N ILE A 31 2.02 10.84 1.59
CA ILE A 31 1.97 11.29 0.19
C ILE A 31 0.61 11.00 -0.46
N CYS A 32 0.05 9.81 -0.22
CA CYS A 32 -1.24 9.44 -0.80
C CYS A 32 -2.41 10.24 -0.20
N ASN A 33 -2.30 10.70 1.04
CA ASN A 33 -3.36 11.45 1.72
C ASN A 33 -3.70 12.77 1.04
N THR A 34 -2.73 13.39 0.35
CA THR A 34 -2.88 14.64 -0.40
C THR A 34 -3.02 14.42 -1.91
N CYS A 35 -3.10 13.17 -2.36
CA CYS A 35 -3.12 12.83 -3.78
C CYS A 35 -4.53 12.98 -4.39
N PRO A 36 -4.70 13.64 -5.55
CA PRO A 36 -6.01 13.80 -6.21
C PRO A 36 -6.61 12.48 -6.71
N PHE A 37 -5.83 11.41 -6.72
CA PHE A 37 -6.25 10.07 -7.14
C PHE A 37 -6.56 9.14 -5.95
N ARG A 38 -6.70 9.69 -4.74
CA ARG A 38 -7.14 8.93 -3.56
C ARG A 38 -8.66 8.82 -3.59
N GLU A 39 -9.15 7.59 -3.56
CA GLU A 39 -10.58 7.28 -3.55
C GLU A 39 -10.90 6.37 -2.36
N GLU A 40 -12.10 6.48 -1.82
CA GLU A 40 -12.60 5.52 -0.85
C GLU A 40 -12.86 4.16 -1.51
N ILE A 41 -12.62 3.09 -0.75
CA ILE A 41 -13.02 1.75 -1.13
C ILE A 41 -14.53 1.60 -0.92
N THR A 42 -15.19 0.78 -1.74
CA THR A 42 -16.62 0.52 -1.60
C THR A 42 -16.97 -0.07 -0.23
N PRO A 43 -18.21 0.10 0.27
CA PRO A 43 -18.60 -0.42 1.59
C PRO A 43 -18.31 -1.92 1.78
N LEU A 44 -18.57 -2.73 0.74
CA LEU A 44 -18.24 -4.16 0.75
C LEU A 44 -16.73 -4.39 0.89
N GLY A 45 -15.91 -3.66 0.12
CA GLY A 45 -14.46 -3.73 0.20
C GLY A 45 -13.92 -3.28 1.56
N GLN A 46 -14.51 -2.24 2.17
CA GLN A 46 -14.13 -1.80 3.52
C GLN A 46 -14.39 -2.89 4.56
N LYS A 47 -15.55 -3.58 4.48
CA LYS A 47 -15.88 -4.68 5.37
C LYS A 47 -14.88 -5.84 5.24
N LEU A 48 -14.52 -6.20 4.01
CA LEU A 48 -13.51 -7.23 3.75
C LEU A 48 -12.14 -6.84 4.30
N LEU A 49 -11.72 -5.58 4.10
CA LEU A 49 -10.44 -5.10 4.62
C LEU A 49 -10.38 -5.11 6.15
N LYS A 50 -11.44 -4.64 6.82
CA LYS A 50 -11.52 -4.65 8.29
C LYS A 50 -11.54 -6.06 8.86
N PHE A 51 -12.12 -7.02 8.14
CA PHE A 51 -12.08 -8.44 8.51
C PHE A 51 -10.65 -9.00 8.44
N ILE A 52 -9.86 -8.59 7.44
CA ILE A 52 -8.45 -9.00 7.32
C ILE A 52 -7.58 -8.32 8.36
N HIS A 53 -7.72 -7.00 8.51
CA HIS A 53 -6.94 -6.21 9.46
C HIS A 53 -7.75 -5.00 9.93
N SER A 54 -8.02 -4.92 11.23
CA SER A 54 -8.90 -3.91 11.82
C SER A 54 -8.43 -2.47 11.61
N SER A 55 -7.12 -2.24 11.46
CA SER A 55 -6.53 -0.93 11.19
C SER A 55 -6.11 -0.69 9.73
N ALA A 56 -6.64 -1.48 8.79
CA ALA A 56 -6.38 -1.28 7.37
C ALA A 56 -6.84 0.12 6.89
N ASN A 57 -6.01 0.77 6.08
CA ASN A 57 -6.40 1.99 5.36
C ASN A 57 -7.51 1.65 4.34
N LEU A 58 -8.64 2.38 4.42
CA LEU A 58 -9.86 2.14 3.64
C LEU A 58 -9.90 2.88 2.30
N PHE A 59 -8.78 3.40 1.84
CA PHE A 59 -8.65 4.11 0.58
C PHE A 59 -7.88 3.28 -0.44
N LYS A 60 -8.10 3.59 -1.71
CA LYS A 60 -7.39 3.04 -2.86
C LYS A 60 -6.86 4.15 -3.74
N CYS A 61 -5.92 3.82 -4.61
CA CYS A 61 -5.48 4.71 -5.67
C CYS A 61 -6.32 4.49 -6.94
N SER A 62 -6.85 5.54 -7.54
CA SER A 62 -7.65 5.45 -8.76
C SER A 62 -6.82 5.14 -10.02
N LYS A 63 -5.49 5.31 -9.98
CA LYS A 63 -4.60 5.01 -11.10
C LYS A 63 -4.21 3.53 -11.18
N CYS A 64 -3.79 2.92 -10.06
CA CYS A 64 -3.44 1.50 -10.02
C CYS A 64 -4.55 0.59 -9.48
N LYS A 65 -5.64 1.16 -8.97
CA LYS A 65 -6.79 0.48 -8.37
C LYS A 65 -6.48 -0.36 -7.12
N CYS A 66 -5.25 -0.30 -6.60
CA CYS A 66 -4.86 -1.02 -5.39
C CYS A 66 -5.32 -0.30 -4.11
N PRO A 67 -5.72 -1.03 -3.05
CA PRO A 67 -5.81 -0.50 -1.71
C PRO A 67 -4.49 0.14 -1.26
N LEU A 68 -4.53 1.31 -0.63
CA LEU A 68 -3.32 2.02 -0.21
C LEU A 68 -2.54 1.23 0.84
N SER A 69 -3.24 0.53 1.74
CA SER A 69 -2.66 -0.38 2.73
C SER A 69 -1.71 -1.41 2.10
N ALA A 70 -2.12 -2.06 1.01
CA ALA A 70 -1.28 -3.02 0.30
C ALA A 70 -0.22 -2.34 -0.60
N ALA A 71 -0.61 -1.30 -1.34
CA ALA A 71 0.27 -0.66 -2.30
C ALA A 71 1.48 0.01 -1.64
N THR A 72 1.28 0.67 -0.50
CA THR A 72 2.35 1.36 0.23
C THR A 72 3.26 0.41 0.99
N ALA A 73 2.78 -0.78 1.34
CA ALA A 73 3.54 -1.85 1.98
C ALA A 73 4.49 -2.60 1.04
N SER A 74 4.28 -2.52 -0.27
CA SER A 74 5.05 -3.28 -1.26
C SER A 74 6.37 -2.56 -1.60
N PRO A 75 7.55 -3.11 -1.24
CA PRO A 75 8.83 -2.46 -1.51
C PRO A 75 9.08 -2.31 -3.01
N SER A 76 8.86 -3.37 -3.79
CA SER A 76 9.06 -3.39 -5.25
C SER A 76 8.02 -2.63 -6.06
N LYS A 77 7.03 -1.98 -5.42
CA LYS A 77 6.06 -1.15 -6.13
C LYS A 77 6.53 0.29 -6.19
N ALA A 78 6.21 0.98 -7.27
CA ALA A 78 6.34 2.41 -7.41
C ALA A 78 4.96 3.07 -7.62
N CYS A 79 4.87 4.37 -7.35
CA CYS A 79 3.69 5.15 -7.66
C CYS A 79 3.52 5.28 -9.19
N PRO A 80 2.33 4.99 -9.76
CA PRO A 80 2.11 5.11 -11.21
C PRO A 80 2.22 6.55 -11.75
N ILE A 81 2.22 7.55 -10.86
CA ILE A 81 2.42 8.97 -11.20
C ILE A 81 3.73 9.53 -10.62
N GLY A 82 4.66 8.66 -10.22
CA GLY A 82 6.02 9.05 -9.81
C GLY A 82 6.14 9.73 -8.45
N LYS A 83 5.10 9.74 -7.60
CA LYS A 83 5.14 10.40 -6.29
C LYS A 83 6.00 9.69 -5.23
N TRP A 84 6.32 8.42 -5.45
CA TRP A 84 7.24 7.62 -4.64
C TRP A 84 7.77 6.45 -5.48
N LYS A 85 8.97 5.96 -5.14
CA LYS A 85 9.70 4.91 -5.88
C LYS A 85 9.66 3.58 -5.13
N GLU A 86 10.15 2.53 -5.79
CA GLU A 86 10.48 1.27 -5.14
C GLU A 86 11.40 1.50 -3.94
N PHE A 87 11.18 0.73 -2.89
CA PHE A 87 11.97 0.73 -1.68
C PHE A 87 12.96 -0.43 -1.74
N GLY A 88 14.25 -0.14 -1.53
CA GLY A 88 15.30 -1.17 -1.49
C GLY A 88 16.09 -1.37 -2.79
N ASN A 89 15.81 -0.62 -3.86
CA ASN A 89 16.71 -0.52 -5.02
C ASN A 89 17.63 0.70 -4.86
N SER A 90 18.50 0.62 -3.86
CA SER A 90 19.68 1.47 -3.79
C SER A 90 20.80 0.71 -3.09
N ASN A 91 21.79 0.33 -3.89
CA ASN A 91 23.21 0.32 -3.50
C ASN A 91 23.67 1.70 -3.00
N ASN A 92 22.90 2.39 -2.15
CA ASN A 92 23.29 3.66 -1.55
C ASN A 92 22.77 3.71 -0.13
N TYR A 93 23.67 3.30 0.77
CA TYR A 93 23.76 3.82 2.12
C TYR A 93 24.10 5.32 2.04
N TYR A 94 23.32 6.15 2.73
CA TYR A 94 23.80 7.41 3.31
C TYR A 94 23.26 7.48 4.73
#